data_AF-T1AHI9-F1
#
_entry.id   AF-T1AHI9-F1
#
_cell.length_a   1.000
_cell.length_b   1.000
_cell.length_c   1.000
_cell.angle_alpha   90.00
_cell.angle_beta   90.00
_cell.angle_gamma   90.00
#
_symmetry.space_group_name_H-M   'P 1'
#
loop_
_entity.id
_entity.type
_entity.pdbx_description
1 polymer ?
#
loop_
_entity_poly.entity_id
_entity_poly.type
_entity_poly.pdbx_seq_one_letter_code
_entity_poly.pdbx_strand_id
1 'polypeptide(L)' 'MFGFASAIRGATGGKVLWSSENSGYERVPPELQPQVVAKIRERKGLKPEPYDANYYAAL' A
#
# COMPACT_ATOMS: atom_id res chain seq x y z
N MET A 1 7.42 -3.26 5.52
CA MET A 1 6.52 -4.04 6.39
C MET A 1 6.51 -3.39 7.78
N PHE A 2 5.38 -2.83 8.23
CA PHE A 2 5.34 -2.10 9.51
C PHE A 2 5.20 -3.06 10.70
N GLY A 3 5.91 -2.81 11.80
CA GLY A 3 5.82 -3.60 13.03
C GLY A 3 6.41 -5.01 13.00
N PHE A 4 6.97 -5.45 11.86
CA PHE A 4 7.46 -6.82 11.68
C PHE A 4 8.54 -7.22 12.69
N ALA A 5 9.53 -6.34 12.95
CA ALA A 5 10.64 -6.62 13.86
C ALA A 5 10.17 -7.01 15.27
N SER A 6 9.17 -6.29 15.81
CA SER A 6 8.60 -6.58 17.12
C SER A 6 7.79 -7.87 17.11
N ALA A 7 6.98 -8.08 16.06
CA ALA A 7 6.17 -9.28 15.91
C ALA A 7 7.02 -10.56 15.84
N ILE A 8 8.07 -10.56 15.00
CA ILE A 8 8.93 -11.73 14.80
C ILE A 8 9.84 -11.97 16.02
N ARG A 9 10.30 -10.90 16.69
CA ARG A 9 11.01 -11.03 17.97
C ARG A 9 10.15 -11.71 19.02
N GLY A 10 8.90 -11.24 19.20
CA GLY A 10 7.96 -11.81 20.16
C GLY A 10 7.66 -13.28 19.87
N ALA A 11 7.38 -13.61 18.60
CA ALA A 11 7.05 -14.96 18.17
C ALA A 11 8.20 -15.97 18.33
N THR A 12 9.46 -15.50 18.33
CA THR A 12 10.65 -16.37 18.36
C THR A 12 11.42 -16.30 19.68
N GLY A 13 10.88 -15.60 20.69
CA GLY A 13 11.59 -15.37 21.95
C GLY A 13 12.90 -14.61 21.76
N GLY A 14 12.97 -13.75 20.73
CA GLY A 14 14.13 -12.92 20.41
C GLY A 14 15.33 -13.66 19.81
N LYS A 15 15.15 -14.89 19.33
CA LYS A 15 16.24 -15.72 18.78
C LYS A 15 16.36 -15.66 17.25
N VAL A 16 15.45 -14.98 16.57
CA VAL A 16 15.45 -14.88 15.10
C VAL A 16 16.51 -13.92 14.58
N LEU A 17 17.20 -14.34 13.52
CA LEU A 17 17.97 -13.48 12.63
C LEU A 17 17.20 -13.35 11.31
N TRP A 18 17.05 -12.14 10.79
CA TRP A 18 16.31 -11.88 9.55
C TRP A 18 16.88 -10.67 8.82
N SER A 19 16.64 -10.60 7.51
CA SER A 19 16.98 -9.46 6.64
C SER A 19 15.85 -9.24 5.63
N SER A 20 15.89 -8.12 4.90
CA SER A 20 14.95 -7.83 3.82
C SER A 20 15.69 -7.22 2.64
N GLU A 21 15.31 -7.62 1.43
CA GLU A 21 15.79 -7.06 0.17
C GLU A 21 14.60 -6.58 -0.67
N ASN A 22 14.85 -5.67 -1.61
CA ASN A 22 13.80 -5.21 -2.52
C ASN A 22 13.50 -6.29 -3.56
N SER A 23 12.23 -6.60 -3.78
CA SER A 23 11.77 -7.59 -4.76
C SER A 23 10.95 -6.98 -5.90
N GLY A 24 11.06 -5.67 -6.13
CA GLY A 24 10.28 -4.96 -7.16
C GLY A 24 8.86 -4.60 -6.72
N TYR A 25 7.95 -4.51 -7.72
CA TYR A 25 6.55 -4.12 -7.54
C TYR A 25 5.62 -5.18 -8.10
N GLU A 26 4.53 -5.41 -7.37
CA GLU A 26 3.50 -6.38 -7.74
C GLU A 26 2.14 -5.70 -7.88
N ARG A 27 1.22 -6.34 -8.62
CA ARG A 27 -0.14 -5.83 -8.80
C ARG A 27 -0.91 -5.89 -7.48
N VAL A 28 -1.52 -4.77 -7.10
CA VAL A 28 -2.43 -4.72 -5.94
C VAL A 28 -3.68 -5.56 -6.24
N PRO A 29 -4.15 -6.39 -5.29
CA PRO A 29 -5.41 -7.12 -5.45
C PRO A 29 -6.58 -6.20 -5.82
N PRO A 30 -7.44 -6.60 -6.79
CA PRO A 30 -8.52 -5.75 -7.31
C PRO A 30 -9.46 -5.20 -6.23
N GLU A 31 -9.73 -5.97 -5.19
CA GLU A 31 -10.60 -5.63 -4.08
C GLU A 31 -10.01 -4.56 -3.14
N LEU A 32 -8.67 -4.47 -3.05
CA LEU A 32 -7.98 -3.49 -2.21
C LEU A 32 -7.64 -2.19 -2.95
N GLN A 33 -7.50 -2.27 -4.27
CA GLN A 33 -7.03 -1.16 -5.10
C GLN A 33 -7.87 0.12 -4.94
N PRO A 34 -9.22 0.10 -4.95
CA PRO A 34 -10.03 1.30 -4.80
C PRO A 34 -9.76 2.02 -3.46
N GLN A 35 -9.68 1.26 -2.37
CA GLN A 35 -9.44 1.81 -1.04
C GLN A 35 -8.03 2.43 -0.92
N VAL A 36 -7.01 1.76 -1.47
CA VAL A 36 -5.63 2.25 -1.44
C VAL A 36 -5.51 3.54 -2.26
N VAL A 37 -6.11 3.58 -3.45
CA VAL A 37 -6.11 4.77 -4.32
C VAL A 37 -6.78 5.96 -3.62
N ALA A 38 -7.95 5.76 -3.01
CA ALA A 38 -8.67 6.80 -2.28
C ALA A 38 -7.80 7.41 -1.16
N LYS A 39 -7.21 6.57 -0.29
CA LYS A 39 -6.32 7.02 0.80
C LYS A 39 -5.10 7.79 0.30
N ILE A 40 -4.51 7.36 -0.83
CA ILE A 40 -3.36 8.07 -1.42
C ILE A 40 -3.78 9.44 -1.95
N ARG A 41 -4.97 9.55 -2.55
CA ARG A 41 -5.51 10.81 -3.08
C ARG A 41 -5.86 11.79 -1.96
N GLU A 42 -6.51 11.32 -0.90
CA GLU A 42 -6.79 12.12 0.30
C GLU A 42 -5.51 12.67 0.93
N ARG A 43 -4.47 11.83 1.09
CA ARG A 43 -3.16 12.28 1.58
C ARG A 43 -2.53 13.37 0.71
N LYS A 44 -2.84 13.37 -0.59
CA LYS A 44 -2.39 14.39 -1.55
C LYS A 44 -3.32 15.61 -1.63
N GLY A 45 -4.42 15.65 -0.85
CA GLY A 45 -5.42 16.73 -0.90
C GLY A 45 -6.31 16.72 -2.15
N LEU A 46 -6.42 15.57 -2.83
CA LEU A 46 -7.26 15.39 -4.02
C LEU A 46 -8.61 14.76 -3.63
N LYS A 47 -9.59 14.87 -4.54
CA LYS A 47 -10.86 14.12 -4.41
C LYS A 47 -10.57 12.62 -4.32
N PRO A 48 -11.19 11.85 -3.39
CA PRO A 48 -10.90 10.42 -3.22
C PRO A 48 -11.11 9.60 -4.49
N GLU A 49 -12.14 9.94 -5.27
CA GLU A 49 -12.43 9.29 -6.55
C GLU A 49 -11.51 9.84 -7.66
N PRO A 50 -10.85 8.96 -8.45
CA PRO A 50 -10.12 9.37 -9.63
C PRO A 50 -11.08 9.85 -10.72
N TYR A 51 -10.64 10.84 -11.50
CA TYR A 51 -11.40 11.27 -12.67
C TYR A 51 -11.41 10.17 -13.73
N ASP A 52 -12.56 9.94 -14.32
CA ASP A 52 -12.75 8.95 -15.37
C ASP A 52 -12.33 9.49 -16.74
N ALA A 53 -12.37 8.63 -17.75
CA ALA A 53 -11.99 9.03 -19.11
C ALA A 53 -12.90 10.15 -19.67
N ASN A 54 -14.17 10.19 -19.27
CA ASN A 54 -15.14 11.19 -19.73
C ASN A 54 -14.76 12.60 -19.27
N TYR A 55 -14.32 12.74 -18.02
CA TYR A 55 -13.82 14.01 -17.50
C TYR A 55 -12.71 14.61 -18.39
N TYR A 56 -11.82 13.77 -18.91
CA TYR A 56 -10.72 14.20 -19.76
C TYR A 56 -11.10 14.39 -21.23
N ALA A 57 -12.11 13.67 -21.73
CA ALA A 57 -12.58 13.79 -23.10
C ALA A 57 -13.43 15.06 -23.35
N ALA A 58 -13.98 15.66 -22.29
CA ALA A 58 -14.80 16.87 -22.36
C ALA A 58 -14.00 18.18 -22.14
N LEU A 59 -12.68 18.09 -21.92
CA LEU A 59 -11.74 19.21 -21.86
C LEU A 59 -11.36 19.66 -23.28
#